data_AF-A0A5J4PTU2-F1
#
_entry.id   AF-A0A5J4PTU2-F1
#
_cell.length_a   1.000
_cell.length_b   1.000
_cell.length_c   1.000
_cell.angle_alpha   90.00
_cell.angle_beta   90.00
_cell.angle_gamma   90.00
#
_symmetry.space_group_name_H-M   'P 1'
#
loop_
_entity.id
_entity.type
_entity.pdbx_description
1 polymer ?
#
loop_
_entity_poly.entity_id
_entity_poly.type
_entity_poly.pdbx_seq_one_letter_code
_entity_poly.pdbx_strand_id
1 'polypeptide(L)'
;QEETFLPINPVTKQAIIFTPKRWLKYVPWITYDDYFNNYYTKNIDREYDGKLNRVKILNFNRHNYDLVQTYISLKENSIKKLSNDPLFTQIPILSAKRKVNTILKLPTGKTNNADKQYEDLMVQIMASLLYPYLDFAQEQSRIDSGSQIRDLIFYNNRSFDFLSDIYDLYESRQIVVELKNVQQLEREHINQLNRYLSEQFGKFGIIFTRNKPPKSILQNTVDLWAGQRRCIIILDDSDLQLMNEVYESRQRHPLEVLKRKYIEFTRICPA
;
A
#
# COMPACT_ATOMS: atom_id res chain seq x y z
N GLN A 1 23.96 -19.10 -6.45
CA GLN A 1 23.20 -18.36 -7.46
C GLN A 1 23.44 -19.05 -8.79
N GLU A 2 22.40 -19.54 -9.45
CA GLU A 2 22.55 -20.01 -10.84
C GLU A 2 22.45 -18.80 -11.76
N GLU A 3 23.47 -18.59 -12.59
CA GLU A 3 23.42 -17.60 -13.66
C GLU A 3 22.58 -18.18 -14.80
N THR A 4 21.51 -17.46 -15.16
CA THR A 4 20.67 -17.80 -16.32
C THR A 4 20.73 -16.68 -17.34
N PHE A 5 20.80 -17.05 -18.62
CA PHE A 5 20.90 -16.13 -19.72
C PHE A 5 19.60 -16.15 -20.53
N LEU A 6 19.11 -14.97 -20.90
CA LEU A 6 17.96 -14.88 -21.80
C LEU A 6 18.34 -15.43 -23.17
N PRO A 7 17.43 -16.14 -23.88
CA PRO A 7 17.65 -16.54 -25.26
C PRO A 7 17.93 -15.32 -26.12
N ILE A 8 18.89 -15.40 -27.05
CA ILE A 8 19.30 -14.25 -27.88
C ILE A 8 18.89 -14.48 -29.33
N ASN A 9 18.37 -13.45 -29.98
CA ASN A 9 18.10 -13.47 -31.41
C ASN A 9 19.43 -13.61 -32.20
N PRO A 10 19.61 -14.65 -33.02
CA PRO A 10 20.90 -14.92 -33.67
C PRO A 10 21.31 -13.84 -34.67
N VAL A 11 20.35 -13.07 -35.20
CA VAL A 11 20.56 -12.00 -36.20
C VAL A 11 20.78 -10.66 -35.51
N THR A 12 19.84 -10.22 -34.66
CA THR A 12 19.89 -8.88 -34.05
C THR A 12 20.74 -8.81 -32.79
N LYS A 13 21.15 -9.96 -32.24
CA LYS A 13 21.87 -10.10 -30.96
C LYS A 13 21.12 -9.52 -29.75
N GLN A 14 19.82 -9.27 -29.88
CA GLN A 14 18.97 -8.79 -28.78
C GLN A 14 18.38 -9.96 -27.98
N ALA A 15 18.16 -9.75 -26.69
CA ALA A 15 17.49 -10.71 -25.83
C ALA A 15 16.03 -10.92 -26.27
N ILE A 16 15.58 -12.18 -26.28
CA ILE A 16 14.23 -12.60 -26.60
C ILE A 16 13.49 -12.81 -25.28
N ILE A 17 12.37 -12.12 -25.13
CA ILE A 17 11.43 -12.35 -24.03
C ILE A 17 10.22 -13.11 -24.58
N PHE A 18 9.97 -14.31 -24.06
CA PHE A 18 8.74 -15.02 -24.35
C PHE A 18 7.62 -14.48 -23.46
N THR A 19 6.54 -13.99 -24.08
CA THR A 19 5.32 -13.61 -23.37
C THR A 19 4.18 -14.54 -23.79
N PRO A 20 3.32 -14.99 -22.86
CA PRO A 20 2.15 -15.77 -23.21
C PRO A 20 1.31 -15.03 -24.27
N LYS A 21 0.98 -15.69 -25.39
CA LYS A 21 0.18 -15.10 -26.49
C LYS A 21 -1.10 -14.41 -26.02
N ARG A 22 -1.70 -14.86 -24.90
CA ARG A 22 -2.87 -14.22 -24.27
C ARG A 22 -2.64 -12.76 -23.87
N TRP A 23 -1.42 -12.37 -23.53
CA TRP A 23 -1.05 -11.00 -23.17
C TRP A 23 -0.86 -10.10 -24.39
N LEU A 24 -0.70 -10.69 -25.57
CA LEU A 24 -0.59 -10.00 -26.86
C LEU A 24 -1.92 -9.97 -27.64
N LYS A 25 -2.96 -10.68 -27.17
CA LYS A 25 -4.27 -10.63 -27.80
C LYS A 25 -4.94 -9.31 -27.44
N TYR A 26 -5.20 -8.47 -28.44
CA TYR A 26 -6.18 -7.40 -28.31
C TYR A 26 -7.55 -8.03 -28.06
N VAL A 27 -8.04 -7.93 -26.82
CA VAL A 27 -9.40 -8.29 -26.47
C VAL A 27 -10.17 -6.99 -26.39
N PRO A 28 -11.13 -6.74 -27.31
CA PRO A 28 -11.97 -5.55 -27.22
C PRO A 28 -12.64 -5.50 -25.86
N TRP A 29 -12.81 -4.31 -25.28
CA TRP A 29 -13.49 -4.22 -23.99
C TRP A 29 -14.96 -4.64 -24.03
N ILE A 30 -15.59 -4.44 -25.18
CA ILE A 30 -16.94 -4.93 -25.49
C ILE A 30 -16.77 -6.24 -26.26
N THR A 31 -16.99 -7.37 -25.57
CA THR A 31 -16.98 -8.69 -26.20
C THR A 31 -18.31 -9.41 -26.01
N TYR A 32 -18.55 -10.41 -26.86
CA TYR A 32 -19.65 -11.34 -26.71
C TYR A 32 -19.60 -12.08 -25.37
N ASP A 33 -18.42 -12.55 -24.95
CA ASP A 33 -18.28 -13.33 -23.72
C ASP A 33 -18.58 -12.48 -22.47
N ASP A 34 -18.19 -11.20 -22.48
CA ASP A 34 -18.57 -10.27 -21.42
C ASP A 34 -20.06 -9.95 -21.43
N TYR A 35 -20.63 -9.63 -22.60
CA TYR A 35 -22.08 -9.40 -22.75
C TYR A 35 -22.86 -10.59 -22.22
N PHE A 36 -22.46 -11.79 -22.60
CA PHE A 36 -23.12 -13.02 -22.21
C PHE A 36 -23.04 -13.26 -20.70
N ASN A 37 -21.84 -13.29 -20.13
CA ASN A 37 -21.61 -13.66 -18.73
C ASN A 37 -22.01 -12.56 -17.73
N ASN A 38 -21.85 -11.29 -18.11
CA ASN A 38 -21.99 -10.17 -17.19
C ASN A 38 -23.28 -9.37 -17.37
N TYR A 39 -23.97 -9.50 -18.50
CA TYR A 39 -25.22 -8.79 -18.75
C TYR A 39 -26.40 -9.73 -19.03
N TYR A 40 -26.26 -10.64 -19.99
CA TYR A 40 -27.35 -11.51 -20.44
C TYR A 40 -27.80 -12.51 -19.36
N THR A 41 -26.89 -13.32 -18.82
CA THR A 41 -27.24 -14.32 -17.79
C THR A 41 -27.72 -13.68 -16.47
N LYS A 42 -27.21 -12.50 -16.13
CA LYS A 42 -27.57 -11.84 -14.86
C LYS A 42 -28.93 -11.14 -14.91
N ASN A 43 -29.25 -10.53 -16.06
CA ASN A 43 -30.41 -9.66 -16.19
C ASN A 43 -31.57 -10.28 -16.99
N ILE A 44 -31.31 -11.26 -17.85
CA ILE A 44 -32.30 -11.80 -18.79
C ILE A 44 -32.57 -13.28 -18.49
N ASP A 45 -31.53 -14.11 -18.43
CA ASP A 45 -31.67 -15.56 -18.29
C ASP A 45 -30.93 -16.08 -17.04
N ARG A 46 -31.59 -15.93 -15.88
CA ARG A 46 -31.01 -16.22 -14.55
C ARG A 46 -30.89 -17.72 -14.23
N GLU A 47 -31.64 -18.57 -14.93
CA GLU A 47 -31.67 -20.03 -14.74
C GLU A 47 -30.87 -20.76 -15.84
N TYR A 48 -29.80 -20.13 -16.31
CA TYR A 48 -29.04 -20.61 -17.44
C TYR A 48 -28.36 -21.98 -17.20
N ASP A 49 -28.53 -22.91 -18.15
CA ASP A 49 -28.12 -24.32 -18.09
C ASP A 49 -26.61 -24.59 -18.29
N GLY A 50 -25.81 -23.54 -18.44
CA GLY A 50 -24.36 -23.64 -18.68
C GLY A 50 -23.95 -23.89 -20.13
N LYS A 51 -24.88 -24.03 -21.10
CA LYS A 51 -24.57 -24.33 -22.51
C LYS A 51 -24.70 -23.12 -23.43
N LEU A 52 -23.54 -22.61 -23.89
CA LEU A 52 -23.43 -21.41 -24.74
C LEU A 52 -24.03 -21.61 -26.12
N ASN A 53 -25.33 -21.33 -26.28
CA ASN A 53 -26.00 -21.38 -27.57
C ASN A 53 -25.97 -20.01 -28.27
N ARG A 54 -24.83 -19.72 -28.92
CA ARG A 54 -24.60 -18.46 -29.64
C ARG A 54 -25.70 -18.11 -30.64
N VAL A 55 -26.26 -19.11 -31.34
CA VAL A 55 -27.31 -18.89 -32.36
C VAL A 55 -28.61 -18.41 -31.71
N LYS A 56 -29.03 -19.03 -30.60
CA LYS A 56 -30.22 -18.59 -29.86
C LYS A 56 -30.07 -17.16 -29.35
N ILE A 57 -28.93 -16.84 -28.75
CA ILE A 57 -28.66 -15.50 -28.21
C ILE A 57 -28.59 -14.45 -29.32
N LEU A 58 -27.99 -14.77 -30.48
CA LEU A 58 -28.00 -13.88 -31.64
C LEU A 58 -29.41 -13.61 -32.15
N ASN A 59 -30.24 -14.64 -32.26
CA ASN A 59 -31.64 -14.48 -32.67
C ASN A 59 -32.43 -13.68 -31.63
N PHE A 60 -32.23 -13.92 -30.34
CA PHE A 60 -32.83 -13.10 -29.28
C PHE A 60 -32.41 -11.63 -29.41
N ASN A 61 -31.11 -11.35 -29.56
CA ASN A 61 -30.57 -10.00 -29.68
C ASN A 61 -31.12 -9.26 -30.90
N ARG A 62 -31.35 -9.95 -32.03
CA ARG A 62 -31.98 -9.35 -33.22
C ARG A 62 -33.39 -8.83 -32.95
N HIS A 63 -34.15 -9.53 -32.10
CA HIS A 63 -35.50 -9.12 -31.72
C HIS A 63 -35.50 -8.14 -30.53
N ASN A 64 -34.38 -8.01 -29.81
CA ASN A 64 -34.25 -7.20 -28.60
C ASN A 64 -33.01 -6.29 -28.68
N TYR A 65 -32.91 -5.53 -29.78
CA TYR A 65 -31.75 -4.70 -30.06
C TYR A 65 -31.48 -3.67 -28.95
N ASP A 66 -32.54 -3.11 -28.35
CA ASP A 66 -32.46 -2.12 -27.27
C ASP A 66 -31.68 -2.62 -26.04
N LEU A 67 -31.70 -3.94 -25.77
CA LEU A 67 -30.94 -4.53 -24.66
C LEU A 67 -29.44 -4.54 -24.96
N VAL A 68 -29.07 -4.80 -26.22
CA VAL A 68 -27.67 -4.73 -26.66
C VAL A 68 -27.20 -3.28 -26.61
N GLN A 69 -28.02 -2.34 -27.08
CA GLN A 69 -27.72 -0.91 -27.02
C GLN A 69 -27.55 -0.42 -25.58
N THR A 70 -28.44 -0.83 -24.67
CA THR A 70 -28.36 -0.51 -23.25
C THR A 70 -27.07 -1.05 -22.62
N TYR A 71 -26.71 -2.30 -22.91
CA TYR A 71 -25.43 -2.87 -22.46
C TYR A 71 -24.23 -2.06 -22.97
N ILE A 72 -24.22 -1.69 -24.26
CA ILE A 72 -23.14 -0.89 -24.85
C ILE A 72 -23.05 0.47 -24.16
N SER A 73 -24.17 1.18 -23.98
CA SER A 73 -24.18 2.48 -23.31
C SER A 73 -23.73 2.39 -21.84
N LEU A 74 -24.13 1.34 -21.12
CA LEU A 74 -23.66 1.09 -19.75
C LEU A 74 -22.15 0.83 -19.71
N LYS A 75 -21.64 0.04 -20.67
CA LYS A 75 -20.21 -0.15 -20.85
C LYS A 75 -19.55 1.19 -21.10
N GLU A 76 -19.90 1.91 -22.15
CA GLU A 76 -19.31 3.21 -22.53
C GLU A 76 -19.29 4.24 -21.41
N ASN A 77 -20.37 4.34 -20.61
CA ASN A 77 -20.40 5.20 -19.42
C ASN A 77 -19.35 4.83 -18.35
N SER A 78 -18.93 3.57 -18.33
CA SER A 78 -17.86 3.06 -17.48
C SER A 78 -16.45 3.15 -18.09
N ILE A 79 -16.26 3.84 -19.24
CA ILE A 79 -14.95 4.04 -19.90
C ILE A 79 -13.91 4.61 -18.93
N LYS A 80 -14.32 5.46 -17.97
CA LYS A 80 -13.38 6.01 -16.97
C LYS A 80 -12.68 4.91 -16.13
N LYS A 81 -13.31 3.74 -15.98
CA LYS A 81 -12.73 2.55 -15.31
C LYS A 81 -11.68 1.83 -16.15
N LEU A 82 -11.59 2.13 -17.46
CA LEU A 82 -10.56 1.63 -18.38
C LEU A 82 -9.33 2.53 -18.45
N SER A 83 -9.26 3.58 -17.62
CA SER A 83 -7.97 4.24 -17.43
C SER A 83 -6.98 3.21 -16.90
N ASN A 84 -5.73 3.27 -17.35
CA ASN A 84 -4.66 2.58 -16.65
C ASN A 84 -4.76 3.04 -15.20
N ASP A 85 -5.19 2.15 -14.31
CA ASP A 85 -5.02 2.37 -12.89
C ASP A 85 -3.50 2.46 -12.75
N PRO A 86 -2.91 3.63 -12.45
CA PRO A 86 -1.49 3.65 -12.19
C PRO A 86 -1.31 2.64 -11.06
N LEU A 87 -0.29 1.78 -11.16
CA LEU A 87 0.02 0.77 -10.13
C LEU A 87 -0.08 1.36 -8.71
N PHE A 88 0.11 2.68 -8.58
CA PHE A 88 -0.19 3.48 -7.40
C PHE A 88 -0.82 4.84 -7.79
N THR A 89 -1.99 5.19 -7.23
CA THR A 89 -2.54 6.56 -7.27
C THR A 89 -2.19 7.33 -5.99
N GLN A 90 -1.37 8.37 -6.08
CA GLN A 90 -1.22 9.32 -4.97
C GLN A 90 -2.56 10.01 -4.67
N ILE A 91 -2.91 10.16 -3.40
CA ILE A 91 -4.09 10.95 -3.02
C ILE A 91 -3.79 12.44 -3.31
N PRO A 92 -4.75 13.19 -3.89
CA PRO A 92 -4.60 14.63 -4.08
C PRO A 92 -4.21 15.35 -2.78
N ILE A 93 -3.31 16.33 -2.85
CA ILE A 93 -2.78 17.08 -1.69
C ILE A 93 -3.88 17.60 -0.77
N LEU A 94 -4.94 18.20 -1.34
CA LEU A 94 -6.08 18.72 -0.57
C LEU A 94 -6.80 17.63 0.24
N SER A 95 -6.84 16.41 -0.29
CA SER A 95 -7.42 15.26 0.40
C SER A 95 -6.50 14.74 1.51
N ALA A 96 -5.17 14.79 1.33
CA ALA A 96 -4.22 14.47 2.39
C ALA A 96 -4.37 15.43 3.59
N LYS A 97 -4.39 16.75 3.34
CA LYS A 97 -4.59 17.78 4.37
C LYS A 97 -5.86 17.57 5.20
N ARG A 98 -6.98 17.31 4.52
CA ARG A 98 -8.27 17.06 5.20
C ARG A 98 -8.18 15.83 6.11
N LYS A 99 -7.56 14.75 5.64
CA LYS A 99 -7.41 13.52 6.41
C LYS A 99 -6.51 13.71 7.63
N VAL A 100 -5.40 14.44 7.49
CA VAL A 100 -4.52 14.78 8.63
C VAL A 100 -5.29 15.59 9.67
N ASN A 101 -6.03 16.61 9.23
CA ASN A 101 -6.88 17.39 10.14
C ASN A 101 -7.96 16.54 10.83
N THR A 102 -8.51 15.54 10.16
CA THR A 102 -9.44 14.59 10.78
C THR A 102 -8.74 13.74 11.83
N ILE A 103 -7.57 13.18 11.52
CA ILE A 103 -6.76 12.39 12.46
C ILE A 103 -6.49 13.18 13.74
N LEU A 104 -6.03 14.43 13.62
CA LEU A 104 -5.68 15.28 14.77
C LEU A 104 -6.87 15.57 15.67
N LYS A 105 -8.10 15.52 15.14
CA LYS A 105 -9.35 15.72 15.90
C LYS A 105 -9.90 14.44 16.51
N LEU A 106 -9.41 13.26 16.10
CA LEU A 106 -9.86 12.00 16.68
C LEU A 106 -9.37 11.87 18.12
N PRO A 107 -10.23 11.40 19.05
CA PRO A 107 -9.79 11.10 20.41
C PRO A 107 -8.81 9.92 20.40
N THR A 108 -7.92 9.89 21.39
CA THR A 108 -7.04 8.75 21.61
C THR A 108 -7.80 7.55 22.19
N GLY A 109 -7.29 6.35 22.00
CA GLY A 109 -7.90 5.11 22.50
C GLY A 109 -8.97 4.57 21.56
N LYS A 110 -9.85 3.72 22.12
CA LYS A 110 -10.85 2.96 21.36
C LYS A 110 -12.26 3.56 21.39
N THR A 111 -12.44 4.69 22.06
CA THR A 111 -13.75 5.35 22.20
C THR A 111 -14.33 5.65 20.83
N ASN A 112 -15.59 5.25 20.58
CA ASN A 112 -16.29 5.47 19.31
C ASN A 112 -15.54 4.92 18.07
N ASN A 113 -14.79 3.82 18.22
CA ASN A 113 -13.96 3.22 17.15
C ASN A 113 -12.92 4.21 16.60
N ALA A 114 -12.42 5.13 17.42
CA ALA A 114 -11.43 6.12 17.00
C ALA A 114 -10.09 5.48 16.60
N ASP A 115 -9.71 4.36 17.21
CA ASP A 115 -8.54 3.56 16.83
C ASP A 115 -8.64 3.05 15.39
N LYS A 116 -9.76 2.42 15.03
CA LYS A 116 -9.98 1.94 13.67
C LYS A 116 -10.03 3.08 12.65
N GLN A 117 -10.70 4.18 12.98
CA GLN A 117 -10.74 5.36 12.11
C GLN A 117 -9.35 5.99 11.92
N TYR A 118 -8.55 6.02 12.99
CA TYR A 118 -7.16 6.48 12.95
C TYR A 118 -6.33 5.61 12.02
N GLU A 119 -6.40 4.28 12.19
CA GLU A 119 -5.70 3.31 11.35
C GLU A 119 -6.09 3.48 9.87
N ASP A 120 -7.39 3.48 9.55
CA ASP A 120 -7.90 3.61 8.19
C ASP A 120 -7.42 4.91 7.52
N LEU A 121 -7.37 6.03 8.26
CA LEU A 121 -6.90 7.31 7.74
C LEU A 121 -5.37 7.33 7.59
N MET A 122 -4.63 6.78 8.56
CA MET A 122 -3.17 6.69 8.52
C MET A 122 -2.70 5.82 7.35
N VAL A 123 -3.33 4.67 7.08
CA VAL A 123 -3.05 3.81 5.92
C VAL A 123 -3.06 4.63 4.64
N GLN A 124 -4.15 5.39 4.44
CA GLN A 124 -4.35 6.19 3.24
C GLN A 124 -3.30 7.31 3.11
N ILE A 125 -3.01 8.00 4.22
CA ILE A 125 -2.05 9.11 4.22
C ILE A 125 -0.62 8.61 4.02
N MET A 126 -0.19 7.57 4.73
CA MET A 126 1.16 7.03 4.63
C MET A 126 1.47 6.53 3.22
N ALA A 127 0.52 5.82 2.60
CA ALA A 127 0.66 5.38 1.20
C ALA A 127 0.86 6.55 0.22
N SER A 128 0.39 7.76 0.54
CA SER A 128 0.58 8.95 -0.29
C SER A 128 1.83 9.75 0.07
N LEU A 129 2.10 9.95 1.36
CA LEU A 129 3.23 10.77 1.83
C LEU A 129 4.58 10.12 1.55
N LEU A 130 4.65 8.79 1.56
CA LEU A 130 5.89 8.04 1.39
C LEU A 130 6.14 7.61 -0.06
N TYR A 131 5.17 7.81 -0.95
CA TYR A 131 5.35 7.59 -2.39
C TYR A 131 6.28 8.65 -3.00
N PRO A 132 7.13 8.30 -3.99
CA PRO A 132 7.35 6.99 -4.62
C PRO A 132 8.42 6.14 -3.94
N TYR A 133 8.87 6.52 -2.74
CA TYR A 133 10.07 5.94 -2.12
C TYR A 133 9.77 4.66 -1.33
N LEU A 134 8.55 4.52 -0.82
CA LEU A 134 8.10 3.34 -0.09
C LEU A 134 6.79 2.84 -0.68
N ASP A 135 6.82 1.63 -1.25
CA ASP A 135 5.66 1.03 -1.92
C ASP A 135 4.83 0.24 -0.92
N PHE A 136 3.54 0.55 -0.83
CA PHE A 136 2.65 -0.07 0.16
C PHE A 136 2.29 -1.52 -0.22
N ALA A 137 2.58 -2.47 0.67
CA ALA A 137 2.35 -3.90 0.47
C ALA A 137 0.93 -4.32 0.90
N GLN A 138 -0.09 -3.87 0.17
CA GLN A 138 -1.51 -4.07 0.54
C GLN A 138 -1.93 -5.54 0.70
N GLU A 139 -1.33 -6.48 -0.04
CA GLU A 139 -1.64 -7.91 0.06
C GLU A 139 -1.11 -8.52 1.36
N GLN A 140 0.05 -8.09 1.85
CA GLN A 140 0.69 -8.64 3.05
C GLN A 140 0.09 -8.10 4.35
N SER A 141 -0.54 -6.93 4.32
CA SER A 141 -1.29 -6.40 5.47
C SER A 141 -2.58 -7.18 5.77
N ARG A 142 -3.03 -8.06 4.86
CA ARG A 142 -4.32 -8.79 4.97
C ARG A 142 -4.21 -10.26 5.39
N ILE A 143 -3.01 -10.85 5.48
CA ILE A 143 -2.85 -12.30 5.61
C ILE A 143 -2.45 -12.70 7.04
N ASP A 144 -3.12 -13.77 7.50
CA ASP A 144 -3.00 -14.59 8.72
C ASP A 144 -3.87 -14.19 9.92
N SER A 145 -4.92 -15.00 10.11
CA SER A 145 -5.88 -15.02 11.22
C SER A 145 -6.77 -13.77 11.32
N GLY A 146 -8.06 -13.93 10.97
CA GLY A 146 -9.08 -12.88 10.95
C GLY A 146 -9.45 -12.26 12.31
N SER A 147 -8.46 -11.81 13.07
CA SER A 147 -8.62 -11.19 14.38
C SER A 147 -7.69 -9.99 14.63
N GLN A 148 -6.67 -9.71 13.81
CA GLN A 148 -5.84 -8.51 13.97
C GLN A 148 -5.44 -7.92 12.60
N ILE A 149 -5.85 -6.68 12.36
CA ILE A 149 -5.40 -5.86 11.24
C ILE A 149 -3.88 -5.71 11.42
N ARG A 150 -3.07 -6.22 10.49
CA ARG A 150 -1.61 -6.08 10.59
C ARG A 150 -1.18 -4.66 10.22
N ASP A 151 -0.09 -4.28 10.87
CA ASP A 151 0.72 -3.09 10.66
C ASP A 151 1.02 -2.81 9.18
N LEU A 152 1.24 -1.54 8.86
CA LEU A 152 1.53 -1.11 7.50
C LEU A 152 2.92 -1.62 7.09
N ILE A 153 2.98 -2.47 6.05
CA ILE A 153 4.24 -2.95 5.49
C ILE A 153 4.54 -2.18 4.21
N PHE A 154 5.75 -1.63 4.13
CA PHE A 154 6.25 -0.96 2.92
C PHE A 154 7.47 -1.68 2.36
N TYR A 155 7.57 -1.78 1.04
CA TYR A 155 8.79 -2.21 0.38
C TYR A 155 9.78 -1.06 0.29
N ASN A 156 11.00 -1.33 0.73
CA ASN A 156 12.11 -0.40 0.61
C ASN A 156 12.75 -0.55 -0.78
N ASN A 157 12.50 0.42 -1.66
CA ASN A 157 13.06 0.43 -3.02
C ASN A 157 14.46 1.07 -3.11
N ARG A 158 15.01 1.56 -1.98
CA ARG A 158 16.34 2.16 -1.85
C ARG A 158 16.59 3.41 -2.70
N SER A 159 15.55 4.04 -3.26
CA SER A 159 15.71 5.18 -4.17
C SER A 159 15.94 6.52 -3.46
N PHE A 160 15.98 6.51 -2.12
CA PHE A 160 16.31 7.65 -1.28
C PHE A 160 17.52 7.29 -0.41
N ASP A 161 18.45 8.22 -0.20
CA ASP A 161 19.73 7.94 0.46
C ASP A 161 19.58 7.26 1.83
N PHE A 162 18.71 7.82 2.68
CA PHE A 162 18.36 7.25 3.98
C PHE A 162 17.75 5.86 3.89
N LEU A 163 16.99 5.56 2.82
CA LEU A 163 16.41 4.23 2.62
C LEU A 163 17.46 3.19 2.24
N SER A 164 18.49 3.59 1.47
CA SER A 164 19.64 2.71 1.25
C SER A 164 20.42 2.48 2.54
N ASP A 165 20.65 3.53 3.34
CA ASP A 165 21.38 3.41 4.60
C ASP A 165 20.72 2.41 5.56
N ILE A 166 19.41 2.52 5.77
CA ILE A 166 18.69 1.57 6.65
C ILE A 166 18.58 0.17 6.04
N TYR A 167 18.57 0.07 4.71
CA TYR A 167 18.62 -1.24 4.03
C TYR A 167 19.93 -1.94 4.35
N ASP A 168 21.05 -1.24 4.19
CA ASP A 168 22.38 -1.82 4.33
C ASP A 168 22.74 -2.07 5.82
N LEU A 169 22.32 -1.18 6.73
CA LEU A 169 22.61 -1.30 8.17
C LEU A 169 21.69 -2.28 8.91
N TYR A 170 20.42 -2.35 8.53
CA TYR A 170 19.40 -3.13 9.26
C TYR A 170 18.76 -4.24 8.43
N GLU A 171 19.24 -4.48 7.21
CA GLU A 171 18.70 -5.50 6.28
C GLU A 171 17.22 -5.29 5.95
N SER A 172 16.75 -4.04 6.03
CA SER A 172 15.32 -3.70 5.95
C SER A 172 14.82 -3.57 4.52
N ARG A 173 14.60 -4.74 3.90
CA ARG A 173 13.91 -4.89 2.60
C ARG A 173 12.44 -4.46 2.68
N GLN A 174 11.84 -4.68 3.84
CA GLN A 174 10.49 -4.28 4.16
C GLN A 174 10.51 -3.47 5.45
N ILE A 175 9.66 -2.45 5.54
CA ILE A 175 9.57 -1.60 6.72
C ILE A 175 8.20 -1.81 7.32
N VAL A 176 8.19 -2.27 8.57
CA VAL A 176 6.97 -2.43 9.37
C VAL A 176 6.69 -1.12 10.10
N VAL A 177 5.50 -0.59 9.89
CA VAL A 177 5.01 0.64 10.52
C VAL A 177 3.79 0.32 11.37
N GLU A 178 3.99 0.35 12.67
CA GLU A 178 2.95 0.13 13.68
C GLU A 178 2.21 1.45 13.96
N LEU A 179 0.89 1.38 13.99
CA LEU A 179 0.01 2.53 14.26
C LEU A 179 -0.60 2.40 15.64
N LYS A 180 -0.41 3.39 16.51
CA LYS A 180 -0.95 3.39 17.88
C LYS A 180 -1.77 4.64 18.18
N ASN A 181 -3.10 4.49 18.14
CA ASN A 181 -4.02 5.50 18.65
C ASN A 181 -4.15 5.44 20.17
N VAL A 182 -3.09 5.78 20.91
CA VAL A 182 -3.06 5.73 22.39
C VAL A 182 -2.67 7.08 22.98
N GLN A 183 -3.12 7.37 24.20
CA GLN A 183 -2.75 8.60 24.89
C GLN A 183 -1.26 8.63 25.21
N GLN A 184 -0.71 7.47 25.61
CA GLN A 184 0.70 7.33 25.94
C GLN A 184 1.21 6.00 25.39
N LEU A 185 2.42 6.01 24.83
CA LEU A 185 3.07 4.80 24.37
C LEU A 185 3.64 4.03 25.57
N GLU A 186 3.48 2.71 25.57
CA GLU A 186 3.90 1.80 26.61
C GLU A 186 4.90 0.77 26.08
N ARG A 187 5.57 0.06 26.99
CA ARG A 187 6.59 -0.95 26.62
C ARG A 187 6.00 -2.08 25.79
N GLU A 188 4.75 -2.46 26.04
CA GLU A 188 4.08 -3.50 25.27
C GLU A 188 3.96 -3.16 23.78
N HIS A 189 3.75 -1.89 23.43
CA HIS A 189 3.70 -1.44 22.03
C HIS A 189 5.05 -1.56 21.33
N ILE A 190 6.15 -1.25 22.04
CA ILE A 190 7.50 -1.46 21.51
C ILE A 190 7.75 -2.96 21.29
N ASN A 191 7.34 -3.79 22.24
CA ASN A 191 7.52 -5.24 22.17
C ASN A 191 6.68 -5.87 21.05
N GLN A 192 5.51 -5.33 20.73
CA GLN A 192 4.68 -5.77 19.60
C GLN A 192 5.45 -5.60 18.28
N LEU A 193 5.93 -4.39 17.98
CA LEU A 193 6.73 -4.14 16.79
C LEU A 193 8.04 -4.96 16.78
N ASN A 194 8.72 -5.06 17.93
CA ASN A 194 9.99 -5.78 18.06
C ASN A 194 9.88 -7.28 17.71
N ARG A 195 8.70 -7.89 17.81
CA ARG A 195 8.48 -9.30 17.41
C ARG A 195 8.57 -9.48 15.89
N TYR A 196 8.22 -8.45 15.12
CA TYR A 196 8.33 -8.49 13.65
C TYR A 196 9.75 -8.24 13.16
N LEU A 197 10.58 -7.53 13.94
CA LEU A 197 11.97 -7.23 13.61
C LEU A 197 12.84 -8.50 13.68
N SER A 198 12.84 -9.23 12.58
CA SER A 198 13.41 -10.55 12.36
C SER A 198 14.13 -10.59 11.01
N GLU A 199 14.76 -11.70 10.64
CA GLU A 199 15.50 -11.81 9.36
C GLU A 199 14.62 -11.54 8.13
N GLN A 200 13.31 -11.79 8.20
CA GLN A 200 12.39 -11.57 7.08
C GLN A 200 12.14 -10.07 6.80
N PHE A 201 11.90 -9.28 7.85
CA PHE A 201 11.58 -7.85 7.72
C PHE A 201 12.80 -6.94 7.95
N GLY A 202 13.90 -7.48 8.47
CA GLY A 202 15.04 -6.71 8.94
C GLY A 202 14.84 -6.16 10.34
N LYS A 203 15.76 -5.28 10.76
CA LYS A 203 15.90 -4.78 12.14
C LYS A 203 15.47 -3.33 12.29
N PHE A 204 14.81 -2.74 11.29
CA PHE A 204 14.28 -1.38 11.33
C PHE A 204 12.74 -1.38 11.34
N GLY A 205 12.14 -0.62 12.24
CA GLY A 205 10.69 -0.44 12.32
C GLY A 205 10.29 0.97 12.74
N ILE A 206 9.04 1.32 12.49
CA ILE A 206 8.49 2.64 12.77
C ILE A 206 7.24 2.49 13.63
N ILE A 207 7.07 3.37 14.62
CA ILE A 207 5.82 3.53 15.36
C ILE A 207 5.30 4.94 15.13
N PHE A 208 4.05 5.06 14.71
CA PHE A 208 3.29 6.30 14.81
C PHE A 208 2.39 6.26 16.04
N THR A 209 2.47 7.31 16.86
CA THR A 209 1.66 7.49 18.06
C THR A 209 1.02 8.88 18.06
N ARG A 210 0.08 9.12 18.97
CA ARG A 210 -0.60 10.42 19.08
C ARG A 210 0.26 11.48 19.75
N ASN A 211 1.02 11.09 20.76
CA ASN A 211 1.78 12.00 21.61
C ASN A 211 3.25 11.56 21.73
N LYS A 212 4.11 12.51 22.10
CA LYS A 212 5.52 12.26 22.39
C LYS A 212 5.69 11.10 23.38
N PRO A 213 6.59 10.14 23.10
CA PRO A 213 6.82 9.01 23.99
C PRO A 213 7.50 9.48 25.29
N PRO A 214 7.20 8.82 26.43
CA PRO A 214 7.94 9.04 27.68
C PRO A 214 9.43 8.73 27.53
N LYS A 215 10.28 9.38 28.35
CA LYS A 215 11.73 9.13 28.35
C LYS A 215 12.10 7.65 28.57
N SER A 216 11.34 6.95 29.41
CA SER A 216 11.54 5.51 29.67
C SER A 216 11.29 4.63 28.44
N ILE A 217 10.40 5.06 27.54
CA ILE A 217 10.13 4.37 26.28
C ILE A 217 11.21 4.65 25.25
N LEU A 218 11.69 5.90 25.18
CA LEU A 218 12.84 6.26 24.35
C LEU A 218 14.10 5.51 24.79
N GLN A 219 14.35 5.39 26.10
CA GLN A 219 15.47 4.61 26.60
C GLN A 219 15.36 3.13 26.19
N ASN A 220 14.16 2.55 26.27
CA ASN A 220 13.93 1.16 25.84
C ASN A 220 14.30 0.95 24.35
N THR A 221 13.97 1.89 23.46
CA THR A 221 14.36 1.76 22.04
C THR A 221 15.87 1.89 21.84
N VAL A 222 16.54 2.74 22.62
CA VAL A 222 18.02 2.83 22.63
C VAL A 222 18.65 1.53 23.13
N ASP A 223 18.12 0.93 24.21
CA ASP A 223 18.62 -0.32 24.77
C ASP A 223 18.47 -1.49 23.76
N LEU A 224 17.34 -1.55 23.03
CA LEU A 224 17.13 -2.52 21.94
C LEU A 224 18.15 -2.34 20.80
N TRP A 225 18.46 -1.10 20.44
CA TRP A 225 19.48 -0.81 19.44
C TRP A 225 20.89 -1.15 19.93
N ALA A 226 21.21 -0.85 21.20
CA ALA A 226 22.51 -1.13 21.80
C ALA A 226 22.78 -2.64 21.90
N GLY A 227 21.79 -3.41 22.36
CA GLY A 227 21.93 -4.85 22.59
C GLY A 227 21.73 -5.71 21.35
N GLN A 228 20.81 -5.34 20.44
CA GLN A 228 20.38 -6.21 19.35
C GLN A 228 20.45 -5.55 17.96
N ARG A 229 20.91 -4.29 17.89
CA ARG A 229 20.91 -3.46 16.67
C ARG A 229 19.53 -3.37 16.01
N ARG A 230 18.47 -3.42 16.83
CA ARG A 230 17.09 -3.20 16.40
C ARG A 230 16.75 -1.73 16.54
N CYS A 231 16.51 -1.06 15.42
CA CYS A 231 16.20 0.36 15.36
C CYS A 231 14.69 0.56 15.26
N ILE A 232 14.12 1.22 16.28
CA ILE A 232 12.70 1.58 16.29
C ILE A 232 12.58 3.10 16.36
N ILE A 233 12.07 3.70 15.29
CA ILE A 233 11.84 5.14 15.21
C ILE A 233 10.40 5.46 15.57
N ILE A 234 10.20 6.40 16.49
CA ILE A 234 8.87 6.82 16.96
C ILE A 234 8.57 8.21 16.40
N LEU A 235 7.43 8.36 15.76
CA LEU A 235 6.87 9.62 15.27
C LEU A 235 5.53 9.90 15.97
N ASP A 236 5.24 11.18 16.16
CA ASP A 236 3.97 11.62 16.76
C ASP A 236 3.12 12.48 15.81
N ASP A 237 1.96 12.96 16.29
CA ASP A 237 1.05 13.82 15.51
C ASP A 237 1.74 15.11 15.00
N SER A 238 2.77 15.63 15.69
CA SER A 238 3.51 16.81 15.23
C SER A 238 4.45 16.49 14.06
N ASP A 239 5.03 15.30 14.04
CA ASP A 239 5.80 14.83 12.89
C ASP A 239 4.88 14.57 11.68
N LEU A 240 3.67 14.01 11.89
CA LEU A 240 2.67 13.82 10.84
C LEU A 240 2.23 15.16 10.22
N GLN A 241 2.01 16.18 11.05
CA GLN A 241 1.70 17.54 10.59
C GLN A 241 2.82 18.09 9.71
N LEU A 242 4.07 17.98 10.16
CA LEU A 242 5.23 18.45 9.40
C LEU A 242 5.38 17.70 8.08
N MET A 243 5.16 16.38 8.07
CA MET A 243 5.17 15.58 6.84
C MET A 243 4.12 16.10 5.84
N ASN A 244 2.93 16.47 6.31
CA ASN A 244 1.87 17.03 5.48
C ASN A 244 2.21 18.45 4.96
N GLU A 245 2.79 19.32 5.80
CA GLU A 245 3.25 20.66 5.38
C GLU A 245 4.34 20.57 4.31
N VAL A 246 5.30 19.66 4.50
CA VAL A 246 6.36 19.40 3.53
C VAL A 246 5.76 18.89 2.22
N TYR A 247 4.83 17.94 2.29
CA TYR A 247 4.11 17.39 1.14
C TYR A 247 3.33 18.47 0.37
N GLU A 248 2.65 19.38 1.09
CA GLU A 248 1.92 20.51 0.50
C GLU A 248 2.87 21.49 -0.22
N SER A 249 4.01 21.80 0.38
CA SER A 249 4.98 22.76 -0.17
C SER A 249 5.66 22.25 -1.44
N ARG A 250 5.78 20.93 -1.61
CA ARG A 250 6.59 20.25 -2.66
C ARG A 250 8.07 20.65 -2.71
N GLN A 251 8.57 21.36 -1.70
CA GLN A 251 9.98 21.79 -1.66
C GLN A 251 10.91 20.69 -1.15
N ARG A 252 10.38 19.81 -0.30
CA ARG A 252 11.09 18.70 0.34
C ARG A 252 10.22 17.45 0.31
N HIS A 253 10.83 16.30 0.63
CA HIS A 253 10.11 15.04 0.72
C HIS A 253 9.65 14.75 2.15
N PRO A 254 8.41 14.27 2.38
CA PRO A 254 7.96 13.88 3.74
C PRO A 254 8.89 12.88 4.42
N LEU A 255 9.56 12.05 3.63
CA LEU A 255 10.57 11.09 4.09
C LEU A 255 11.78 11.76 4.78
N GLU A 256 12.07 13.03 4.50
CA GLU A 256 13.09 13.79 5.23
C GLU A 256 12.74 13.96 6.71
N VAL A 257 11.45 14.02 7.06
CA VAL A 257 11.01 14.07 8.47
C VAL A 257 11.38 12.77 9.17
N LEU A 258 11.17 11.62 8.50
CA LEU A 258 11.59 10.32 9.02
C LEU A 258 13.11 10.24 9.15
N LYS A 259 13.86 10.69 8.14
CA LYS A 259 15.34 10.77 8.19
C LYS A 259 15.82 11.64 9.35
N ARG A 260 15.18 12.79 9.59
CA ARG A 260 15.48 13.67 10.74
C ARG A 260 15.31 12.91 12.06
N LYS A 261 14.19 12.21 12.24
CA LYS A 261 13.93 11.40 13.44
C LYS A 261 14.95 10.28 13.64
N TYR A 262 15.36 9.64 12.54
CA TYR A 262 16.44 8.65 12.58
C TYR A 262 17.77 9.26 13.02
N ILE A 263 18.16 10.41 12.46
CA ILE A 263 19.40 11.10 12.86
C ILE A 263 19.34 11.50 14.34
N GLU A 264 18.22 12.05 14.82
CA GLU A 264 18.02 12.35 16.25
C GLU A 264 18.20 11.11 17.13
N PHE A 265 17.64 9.97 16.70
CA PHE A 265 17.78 8.70 17.40
C PHE A 265 19.22 8.19 17.43
N THR A 266 19.94 8.24 16.30
CA THR A 266 21.35 7.78 16.27
C THR A 266 22.27 8.62 17.16
N ARG A 267 21.99 9.91 17.36
CA ARG A 267 22.78 10.80 18.24
C ARG A 267 22.67 10.45 19.72
N ILE A 268 21.58 9.81 20.13
CA ILE A 268 21.38 9.36 21.52
C ILE A 268 21.80 7.91 21.74
N CYS A 269 22.06 7.17 20.65
CA CYS A 269 22.58 5.82 20.73
C CYS A 269 24.07 5.83 21.12
N PRO A 270 24.54 4.84 21.91
CA PRO A 270 25.96 4.72 22.23
C PRO A 270 26.77 4.41 20.96
N ALA A 271 27.98 4.97 20.85
CA ALA A 271 28.91 4.70 19.76
C ALA A 271 29.37 3.24 19.73
#